data_AF-A0A519GWR5-F1
#
_entry.id   AF-A0A519GWR5-F1
#
_cell.length_a   1.000
_cell.length_b   1.000
_cell.length_c   1.000
_cell.angle_alpha   90.00
_cell.angle_beta   90.00
_cell.angle_gamma   90.00
#
_symmetry.space_group_name_H-M   'P 1'
#
loop_
_entity.id
_entity.type
_entity.pdbx_description
1 polymer ?
#
loop_
_entity_poly.entity_id
_entity_poly.type
_entity_poly.pdbx_seq_one_letter_code
_entity_poly.pdbx_strand_id
1 'polypeptide(L)' 'MTAFIGRRQLTLRAGTPWAQIATQLGAPPPAARDHADPTEHDWQEAIIAHENARAARLDDQTSP' A
#
# COMPACT_ATOMS: atom_id res chain seq x y z
N MET A 1 5.90 -16.02 1.27
CA MET A 1 4.83 -15.81 0.28
C MET A 1 5.17 -14.51 -0.42
N THR A 2 5.46 -14.54 -1.71
CA THR A 2 5.87 -13.33 -2.43
C THR A 2 4.62 -12.64 -2.94
N ALA A 3 4.35 -11.41 -2.51
CA ALA A 3 3.24 -10.63 -3.05
C ALA A 3 3.77 -9.58 -4.02
N PHE A 4 3.03 -9.37 -5.09
CA PHE A 4 3.30 -8.35 -6.09
C PHE A 4 2.28 -7.23 -5.90
N ILE A 5 2.74 -6.05 -5.47
CA ILE A 5 1.90 -4.86 -5.37
C ILE A 5 2.45 -3.84 -6.37
N GLY A 6 1.65 -3.52 -7.39
CA GLY A 6 2.07 -2.69 -8.51
C GLY A 6 3.18 -3.35 -9.34
N ARG A 7 4.45 -3.02 -9.06
CA ARG A 7 5.66 -3.54 -9.74
C ARG A 7 6.79 -3.96 -8.81
N ARG A 8 6.58 -3.95 -7.48
CA ARG A 8 7.59 -4.33 -6.49
C ARG A 8 7.37 -5.74 -5.98
N GLN A 9 8.43 -6.55 -6.04
CA GLN A 9 8.46 -7.86 -5.40
C GLN A 9 8.79 -7.66 -3.92
N LEU A 10 7.83 -7.98 -3.04
CA LEU A 10 8.03 -7.97 -1.60
C LEU A 10 8.09 -9.41 -1.07
N THR A 11 9.15 -9.72 -0.32
CA THR A 11 9.24 -10.98 0.42
C THR A 11 8.41 -10.84 1.69
N LEU A 12 7.11 -11.11 1.58
CA LEU A 12 6.24 -11.14 2.75
C LEU A 12 6.42 -12.47 3.48
N ARG A 13 6.75 -12.39 4.78
CA ARG A 13 6.55 -13.53 5.66
C ARG A 13 5.04 -13.75 5.76
N ALA A 14 4.61 -15.01 5.71
CA ALA A 14 3.21 -15.32 5.96
C ALA A 14 2.85 -14.81 7.37
N GLY A 15 1.79 -14.02 7.49
CA GLY A 15 1.37 -13.38 8.75
C GLY A 15 1.97 -12.01 9.05
N THR A 16 2.72 -11.38 8.12
CA THR A 16 3.10 -9.97 8.29
C THR A 16 1.85 -9.08 8.20
N PRO A 17 1.57 -8.23 9.21
CA PRO A 17 0.41 -7.33 9.20
C PRO A 17 0.55 -6.25 8.13
N TRP A 18 -0.56 -5.85 7.52
CA TRP A 18 -0.57 -4.86 6.44
C TRP A 18 0.00 -3.50 6.86
N ALA A 19 -0.15 -3.11 8.13
CA ALA A 19 0.49 -1.91 8.69
C ALA A 19 2.04 -1.93 8.57
N GLN A 20 2.64 -3.10 8.78
CA GLN A 20 4.08 -3.29 8.64
C GLN A 20 4.51 -3.28 7.17
N ILE A 21 3.68 -3.81 6.27
CA ILE A 21 3.90 -3.73 4.82
C ILE A 21 3.82 -2.27 4.35
N ALA A 22 2.85 -1.50 4.84
CA ALA A 22 2.69 -0.08 4.52
C ALA A 22 3.96 0.71 4.90
N THR A 23 4.52 0.44 6.08
CA THR A 23 5.78 1.05 6.53
C THR A 23 6.94 0.73 5.59
N GLN A 24 7.06 -0.52 5.12
CA GLN A 24 8.10 -0.92 4.17
C GLN A 24 7.94 -0.26 2.79
N LEU A 25 6.68 -0.01 2.39
CA LEU A 25 6.35 0.65 1.13
C LEU A 25 6.43 2.18 1.21
N GLY A 26 6.40 2.76 2.41
CA GLY A 26 6.21 4.20 2.61
C GLY A 26 4.78 4.66 2.32
N ALA A 27 3.82 3.73 2.32
CA ALA A 27 2.41 4.07 2.16
C ALA A 27 1.90 4.76 3.45
N PRO A 28 1.15 5.87 3.33
CA PRO A 28 0.61 6.56 4.48
C PRO A 28 -0.43 5.69 5.20
N PRO A 29 -0.61 5.87 6.52
CA PRO A 29 -1.69 5.21 7.24
C PRO A 29 -3.05 5.59 6.64
N PRO A 30 -4.00 4.64 6.56
CA PRO A 30 -5.39 4.95 6.21
C PRO A 30 -5.93 6.04 7.15
N ALA A 31 -6.74 6.94 6.61
CA ALA A 31 -7.44 7.93 7.42
C ALA A 31 -8.35 7.20 8.41
N ALA A 32 -8.06 7.31 9.71
CA ALA A 32 -8.87 6.71 10.76
C ALA A 32 -10.28 7.29 10.66
N ARG A 33 -11.25 6.46 10.26
CA ARG A 33 -12.66 6.80 10.35
C ARG A 33 -13.04 6.67 11.81
N ASP A 34 -13.47 7.77 12.42
CA ASP A 34 -14.04 7.80 13.79
C ASP A 34 -13.13 7.28 14.92
N HIS A 35 -11.84 7.62 14.88
CA HIS A 35 -10.86 7.27 15.93
C HIS A 35 -10.66 5.76 16.18
N ALA A 36 -11.17 4.91 15.29
CA ALA A 36 -10.90 3.48 15.33
C ALA A 36 -9.50 3.19 14.78
N ASP A 37 -8.81 2.23 15.41
CA ASP A 37 -7.58 1.68 14.84
C ASP A 37 -7.88 1.07 13.47
N PRO A 38 -7.09 1.40 12.42
CA PRO A 38 -7.38 0.91 11.09
C PRO A 38 -7.25 -0.61 11.01
N THR A 39 -8.22 -1.24 10.36
CA THR A 39 -8.23 -2.69 10.19
C THR A 39 -7.19 -3.13 9.18
N GLU A 40 -6.85 -4.42 9.17
CA GLU A 40 -5.99 -5.02 8.14
C GLU A 40 -6.50 -4.72 6.71
N HIS A 41 -7.82 -4.66 6.52
CA HIS A 41 -8.42 -4.29 5.24
C HIS A 41 -8.21 -2.81 4.90
N ASP A 42 -8.35 -1.89 5.86
CA ASP A 42 -8.09 -0.46 5.64
C ASP A 42 -6.64 -0.22 5.24
N TRP A 43 -5.70 -0.94 5.87
CA TRP A 43 -4.29 -0.89 5.50
C TRP A 43 -4.04 -1.43 4.09
N GLN A 44 -4.68 -2.53 3.71
CA GLN A 44 -4.60 -3.07 2.35
C GLN A 44 -5.09 -2.06 1.31
N GLU A 45 -6.26 -1.46 1.52
CA GLU A 45 -6.84 -0.46 0.61
C GLU A 45 -5.97 0.80 0.51
N ALA A 46 -5.41 1.27 1.64
CA ALA A 46 -4.49 2.42 1.65
C ALA A 46 -3.22 2.15 0.83
N ILE A 47 -2.65 0.94 0.94
CA ILE A 47 -1.49 0.52 0.13
C ILE A 47 -1.86 0.48 -1.36
N ILE A 48 -3.02 -0.09 -1.71
CA ILE A 48 -3.51 -0.14 -3.09
C ILE A 48 -3.69 1.28 -3.65
N ALA A 49 -4.35 2.17 -2.91
CA ALA A 49 -4.56 3.56 -3.31
C ALA A 49 -3.24 4.32 -3.47
N HIS A 50 -2.28 4.10 -2.57
CA HIS A 50 -0.95 4.69 -2.65
C HIS A 50 -0.19 4.26 -3.92
N GLU A 51 -0.13 2.95 -4.18
CA GLU A 51 0.57 2.41 -5.35
C GLU A 51 -0.15 2.79 -6.66
N ASN A 52 -1.48 2.84 -6.68
CA ASN A 52 -2.25 3.33 -7.83
C ASN A 52 -1.98 4.81 -8.11
N ALA A 53 -1.97 5.67 -7.07
CA ALA A 53 -1.61 7.08 -7.24
C ALA A 53 -0.16 7.25 -7.70
N ARG A 54 0.76 6.41 -7.20
CA ARG A 54 2.15 6.38 -7.67
C ARG A 54 2.24 5.96 -9.14
N ALA A 55 1.49 4.94 -9.54
CA ALA A 55 1.42 4.50 -10.94
C ALA A 55 0.83 5.60 -11.85
N ALA A 56 -0.26 6.25 -11.44
CA ALA A 56 -0.85 7.36 -12.20
C ALA A 56 0.14 8.53 -12.39
N ARG A 57 0.93 8.88 -11.37
CA ARG A 57 1.99 9.90 -11.51
C ARG A 57 3.08 9.48 -12.47
N LEU A 58 3.47 8.20 -12.46
CA LEU A 58 4.45 7.67 -13.40
C LEU A 58 3.92 7.69 -14.83
N ASP A 59 2.66 7.30 -15.02
CA ASP A 59 2.01 7.29 -16.33
C ASP A 59 1.87 8.73 -16.89
N ASP A 60 1.50 9.69 -16.05
CA ASP A 60 1.44 11.13 -16.38
C ASP A 60 2.82 11.68 -16.79
N GLN A 61 3.90 11.29 -16.09
CA GLN A 61 5.29 11.65 -16.45
C GLN A 61 5.79 10.98 -17.75
N THR A 62 5.12 9.92 -18.21
CA THR A 62 5.45 9.22 -19.46
C THR A 62 4.52 9.59 -20.62
N SER A 63 3.47 10.39 -20.37
CA SER A 63 2.69 11.01 -21.45
C SER A 63 3.46 12.22 -22.01
N PRO A 64 3.69 12.29 -23.33
CA PRO A 64 4.39 13.41 -23.99
C PRO A 64 3.59 14.71 -24.00
#